data_AF-A0A6L4A8Z1-F1
#
_entry.id   AF-A0A6L4A8Z1-F1
#
_cell.length_a   1.000
_cell.length_b   1.000
_cell.length_c   1.000
_cell.angle_alpha   90.00
_cell.angle_beta   90.00
_cell.angle_gamma   90.00
#
_symmetry.space_group_name_H-M   'P 1'
#
loop_
_entity.id
_entity.type
_entity.pdbx_description
1 polymer ?
#
loop_
_entity_poly.entity_id
_entity_poly.type
_entity_poly.pdbx_seq_one_letter_code
_entity_poly.pdbx_strand_id
1 'polypeptide(L)' 'MESITLHVNGQLYTVEVHPDMPLLWVLRDLLGLTGTKYG' A
#
# COMPACT_ATOMS: atom_id res chain seq x y z
N MET A 1 -0.43 0.27 -14.77
CA MET A 1 -0.79 0.83 -13.45
C MET A 1 -2.26 0.52 -13.26
N GLU A 2 -2.61 -0.09 -12.15
CA GLU A 2 -3.97 -0.51 -11.80
C GLU A 2 -4.40 0.20 -10.53
N SER A 3 -5.65 0.61 -10.47
CA SER A 3 -6.23 1.21 -9.26
C SER A 3 -6.81 0.10 -8.37
N ILE A 4 -6.28 -0.02 -7.15
CA ILE A 4 -6.74 -0.99 -6.16
C ILE A 4 -7.21 -0.24 -4.91
N THR A 5 -8.32 -0.70 -4.32
CA THR A 5 -8.82 -0.20 -3.03
C THR A 5 -8.40 -1.16 -1.92
N LEU A 6 -7.68 -0.63 -0.93
CA LEU A 6 -7.18 -1.33 0.25
C LEU A 6 -7.90 -0.81 1.50
N HIS A 7 -8.27 -1.72 2.40
CA HIS A 7 -8.75 -1.37 3.73
C HIS A 7 -7.62 -1.56 4.74
N VAL A 8 -7.05 -0.46 5.24
CA VAL A 8 -5.86 -0.47 6.11
C VAL A 8 -6.15 0.34 7.36
N ASN A 9 -5.94 -0.25 8.55
CA ASN A 9 -6.18 0.39 9.85
C ASN A 9 -7.58 1.01 9.98
N GLY A 10 -8.60 0.37 9.40
CA GLY A 10 -9.99 0.84 9.45
C GLY A 10 -10.35 1.91 8.40
N GLN A 11 -9.40 2.39 7.62
CA GLN A 11 -9.62 3.39 6.56
C GLN A 11 -9.46 2.77 5.16
N LEU A 12 -10.29 3.21 4.21
CA LEU A 12 -10.19 2.83 2.81
C LEU A 12 -9.20 3.76 2.08
N TYR A 13 -8.30 3.16 1.31
CA TYR A 13 -7.33 3.83 0.47
C TYR A 13 -7.46 3.32 -0.96
N THR A 14 -7.57 4.21 -1.92
CA THR A 14 -7.49 3.87 -3.34
C THR A 14 -6.13 4.32 -3.86
N VAL A 15 -5.35 3.37 -4.37
CA VAL A 15 -3.98 3.62 -4.86
C VAL A 15 -3.79 3.03 -6.23
N GLU A 16 -3.05 3.77 -7.07
CA GLU A 16 -2.60 3.28 -8.37
C GLU A 16 -1.23 2.63 -8.24
N VAL A 17 -1.16 1.34 -8.54
CA VAL A 17 0.04 0.52 -8.33
C VAL A 17 0.33 -0.37 -9.53
N HIS A 18 1.57 -0.82 -9.66
CA HIS A 18 1.88 -1.91 -10.58
C HIS A 18 1.51 -3.24 -9.91
N PRO A 19 0.93 -4.23 -10.63
CA PRO A 19 0.59 -5.54 -10.04
C PRO A 19 1.81 -6.27 -9.45
N ASP A 20 3.01 -6.00 -9.99
CA ASP A 20 4.27 -6.57 -9.50
C ASP A 20 4.87 -5.81 -8.30
N MET A 21 4.24 -4.72 -7.85
CA MET A 21 4.73 -3.93 -6.72
C MET A 21 4.45 -4.65 -5.40
N PRO A 22 5.45 -4.87 -4.53
CA PRO A 22 5.22 -5.53 -3.25
C PRO A 22 4.33 -4.68 -2.33
N LEU A 23 3.40 -5.32 -1.62
CA LEU A 23 2.47 -4.65 -0.71
C LEU A 23 3.18 -3.78 0.35
N LEU A 24 4.35 -4.22 0.83
CA LEU A 24 5.15 -3.44 1.78
C LEU A 24 5.49 -2.05 1.24
N TRP A 25 5.88 -1.96 -0.03
CA TRP A 25 6.23 -0.70 -0.67
C TRP A 25 4.98 0.16 -0.90
N VAL A 26 3.84 -0.44 -1.22
CA VAL A 26 2.56 0.28 -1.29
C VAL A 26 2.24 0.91 0.07
N LEU A 27 2.33 0.15 1.15
CA LEU A 27 2.03 0.65 2.50
C LEU A 27 3.04 1.74 2.94
N ARG A 28 4.33 1.55 2.66
CA ARG A 28 5.38 2.47 3.12
C ARG A 28 5.50 3.72 2.25
N ASP A 29 5.63 3.53 0.94
CA ASP A 29 6.00 4.59 0.01
C ASP A 29 4.75 5.35 -0.48
N LEU A 30 3.60 4.69 -0.63
CA LEU A 30 2.36 5.35 -1.09
C LEU A 30 1.46 5.78 0.07
N LEU A 31 1.30 4.94 1.10
CA LEU A 31 0.46 5.27 2.26
C LEU A 31 1.26 5.91 3.42
N GLY A 32 2.59 6.00 3.32
CA GLY A 32 3.44 6.63 4.35
C GLY A 32 3.54 5.84 5.66
N LEU A 33 3.13 4.57 5.68
CA LEU A 33 3.12 3.72 6.89
C LEU A 33 4.50 3.13 7.15
N THR A 34 5.45 3.99 7.53
CA THR A 34 6.88 3.67 7.69
C THR A 34 7.22 2.79 8.90
N GLY A 35 6.27 2.57 9.81
CA GLY A 35 6.40 1.62 10.91
C GLY A 35 6.29 0.15 10.49
N THR A 36 5.94 -0.14 9.23
CA THR A 36 5.87 -1.49 8.69
C THR A 36 7.27 -2.12 8.62
N LYS A 37 7.51 -3.17 9.40
CA LYS A 37 8.77 -3.91 9.40
C LYS A 37 8.62 -5.19 8.59
N TYR A 38 9.66 -5.55 7.84
CA TYR A 38 9.77 -6.80 7.11
C TYR A 38 11.08 -7.48 7.49
N GLY A 39 10.99 -8.72 7.97
CA GLY A 39 12.08 -9.52 8.51
C GLY A 39 11.54 -10.80 9.14
#